data_AF-A0A151BDS7-F1
#
_entry.id   AF-A0A151BDS7-F1
#
_cell.length_a   1.000
_cell.length_b   1.000
_cell.length_c   1.000
_cell.angle_alpha   90.00
_cell.angle_beta   90.00
_cell.angle_gamma   90.00
#
_symmetry.space_group_name_H-M   'P 1'
#
loop_
_entity.id
_entity.type
_entity.pdbx_description
1 polymer ?
#
loop_
_entity_poly.entity_id
_entity_poly.type
_entity_poly.pdbx_seq_one_letter_code
_entity_poly.pdbx_strand_id
1 'polypeptide(L)'
;MRGLRNAHKRGRPDIVHFSLLNALETPLAREGLLDVYVHTVNDKVLEFNPEVRLPRNYMRFKGLIEQLFKLGRVPPDGEPLITLRDGSLAELKNEVKPAITIGFSTSGEPKPLDVVVSEMVNVEVAMAVVGGFPHGDFEEENMRLFDVCYSIDPESLNTWVVVARLVYEVEKNLDLHRKRLERAENPTR
;
A
#
# COMPACT_ATOMS: atom_id res chain seq x y z
N MET A 1 11.43 -14.02 18.78
CA MET A 1 11.75 -12.58 18.71
C MET A 1 11.80 -11.88 20.08
N ARG A 2 11.84 -12.60 21.23
CA ARG A 2 11.99 -11.97 22.55
C ARG A 2 13.32 -11.20 22.59
N GLY A 3 13.29 -9.95 23.05
CA GLY A 3 14.46 -9.07 23.16
C GLY A 3 14.67 -8.10 21.99
N LEU A 4 13.90 -8.18 20.90
CA LEU A 4 13.96 -7.19 19.82
C LEU A 4 13.09 -5.97 20.13
N ARG A 5 13.58 -4.77 19.78
CA ARG A 5 12.74 -3.55 19.80
C ARG A 5 11.53 -3.75 18.90
N ASN A 6 10.34 -3.43 19.40
CA ASN A 6 9.05 -3.62 18.73
C ASN A 6 8.81 -5.07 18.28
N ALA A 7 9.22 -6.06 19.09
CA ALA A 7 9.03 -7.48 18.78
C ALA A 7 7.58 -7.85 18.43
N HIS A 8 6.59 -7.18 19.03
CA HIS A 8 5.18 -7.39 18.75
C HIS A 8 4.75 -6.98 17.33
N LYS A 9 5.53 -6.13 16.64
CA LYS A 9 5.29 -5.72 15.24
C LYS A 9 6.04 -6.59 14.21
N ARG A 10 6.91 -7.51 14.64
CA ARG A 10 7.84 -8.23 13.76
C ARG A 10 7.35 -9.63 13.41
N GLY A 11 7.96 -10.25 12.39
CA GLY A 11 7.81 -11.68 12.07
C GLY A 11 6.50 -12.09 11.39
N ARG A 12 5.75 -11.14 10.83
CA ARG A 12 4.50 -11.38 10.09
C ARG A 12 4.52 -10.77 8.68
N PRO A 13 5.49 -11.15 7.83
CA PRO A 13 5.57 -10.61 6.46
C PRO A 13 4.41 -11.11 5.57
N ASP A 14 3.65 -12.11 6.02
CA ASP A 14 2.41 -12.57 5.39
C ASP A 14 1.34 -11.47 5.31
N ILE A 15 1.29 -10.55 6.30
CA ILE A 15 0.36 -9.41 6.28
C ILE A 15 0.62 -8.54 5.05
N VAL A 16 1.88 -8.15 4.85
CA VAL A 16 2.30 -7.35 3.70
C VAL A 16 2.11 -8.12 2.40
N HIS A 17 2.41 -9.43 2.39
CA HIS A 17 2.19 -10.27 1.21
C HIS A 17 0.73 -10.23 0.73
N PHE A 18 -0.23 -10.47 1.63
CA PHE A 18 -1.65 -10.42 1.27
C PHE A 18 -2.08 -9.02 0.85
N SER A 19 -1.64 -7.98 1.56
CA SER A 19 -1.96 -6.61 1.18
C SER A 19 -1.47 -6.25 -0.22
N LEU A 20 -0.23 -6.63 -0.56
CA LEU A 20 0.34 -6.38 -1.87
C LEU A 20 -0.44 -7.11 -2.98
N LEU A 21 -0.84 -8.38 -2.76
CA LEU A 21 -1.67 -9.11 -3.73
C LEU A 21 -3.02 -8.41 -3.95
N ASN A 22 -3.64 -7.89 -2.88
CA ASN A 22 -4.91 -7.18 -2.96
C ASN A 22 -4.79 -5.77 -3.54
N ALA A 23 -3.58 -5.19 -3.62
CA ALA A 23 -3.34 -3.89 -4.24
C ALA A 23 -2.94 -4.02 -5.71
N LEU A 24 -1.92 -4.84 -6.01
CA LEU A 24 -1.23 -4.87 -7.30
C LEU A 24 -1.99 -5.68 -8.37
N GLU A 25 -2.82 -6.66 -8.00
CA GLU A 25 -3.57 -7.46 -8.98
C GLU A 25 -4.91 -6.81 -9.41
N THR A 26 -5.10 -5.52 -9.12
CA THR A 26 -6.37 -4.79 -9.31
C THR A 26 -6.45 -4.01 -10.63
N PRO A 27 -7.66 -3.71 -11.13
CA PRO A 27 -7.84 -2.76 -12.22
C PRO A 27 -7.15 -1.41 -12.01
N LEU A 28 -7.16 -0.86 -10.79
CA LEU A 28 -6.52 0.42 -10.47
C LEU A 28 -5.02 0.39 -10.76
N ALA A 29 -4.32 -0.64 -10.29
CA ALA A 29 -2.90 -0.84 -10.55
C ALA A 29 -2.61 -0.99 -12.05
N ARG A 30 -3.42 -1.78 -12.77
CA ARG A 30 -3.25 -2.02 -14.21
C ARG A 30 -3.45 -0.79 -15.09
N GLU A 31 -4.10 0.25 -14.58
CA GLU A 31 -4.29 1.52 -15.30
C GLU A 31 -3.22 2.55 -14.94
N GLY A 32 -2.22 2.17 -14.11
CA GLY A 32 -1.17 3.09 -13.65
C GLY A 32 -1.69 4.16 -12.70
N LEU A 33 -2.81 3.91 -12.01
CA LEU A 33 -3.45 4.84 -11.08
C LEU A 33 -3.14 4.51 -9.61
N LEU A 34 -2.24 3.57 -9.36
CA LEU A 34 -1.84 3.15 -8.03
C LEU A 34 -0.34 2.85 -8.00
N ASP A 35 0.39 3.68 -7.25
CA ASP A 35 1.76 3.40 -6.84
C ASP A 35 1.75 2.72 -5.47
N VAL A 36 2.57 1.67 -5.31
CA VAL A 36 2.60 0.87 -4.08
C VAL A 36 4.00 0.87 -3.48
N TYR A 37 4.06 1.30 -2.22
CA TYR A 37 5.27 1.32 -1.42
C TYR A 37 5.08 0.50 -0.14
N VAL A 38 6.17 -0.10 0.36
CA VAL A 38 6.24 -0.68 1.70
C VAL A 38 7.38 -0.04 2.46
N HIS A 39 7.05 0.70 3.52
CA HIS A 39 8.01 1.16 4.51
C HIS A 39 8.16 0.11 5.62
N THR A 40 9.40 -0.20 5.99
CA THR A 40 9.71 -1.23 6.98
C THR A 40 10.15 -0.64 8.32
N VAL A 41 10.07 -1.44 9.38
CA VAL A 41 10.50 -1.08 10.74
C VAL A 41 11.99 -0.73 10.89
N ASN A 42 12.79 -0.91 9.84
CA ASN A 42 14.21 -0.57 9.80
C ASN A 42 14.49 0.54 8.77
N ASP A 43 13.50 1.40 8.50
CA ASP A 43 13.58 2.54 7.57
C ASP A 43 14.15 2.15 6.20
N LYS A 44 13.47 1.18 5.60
CA LYS A 44 13.65 0.83 4.19
C LYS A 44 12.34 1.01 3.46
N VAL A 45 12.44 1.51 2.23
CA VAL A 45 11.33 1.67 1.31
C VAL A 45 11.50 0.64 0.19
N LEU A 46 10.49 -0.21 0.04
CA LEU A 46 10.31 -1.04 -1.13
C LEU A 46 9.31 -0.34 -2.03
N GLU A 47 9.62 -0.28 -3.32
CA GLU A 47 8.75 0.29 -4.34
C GLU A 47 8.44 -0.79 -5.37
N PHE A 48 7.16 -0.89 -5.73
CA PHE A 48 6.64 -1.94 -6.60
C PHE A 48 6.13 -1.33 -7.90
N ASN A 49 6.70 -1.76 -9.02
CA ASN A 49 6.19 -1.43 -10.33
C ASN A 49 4.75 -2.00 -10.49
N PRO A 50 3.77 -1.23 -11.01
CA PRO A 50 2.40 -1.71 -11.17
C PRO A 50 2.23 -2.97 -12.03
N GLU A 51 3.19 -3.29 -12.91
CA GLU A 51 3.18 -4.50 -13.74
C GLU A 51 3.72 -5.75 -13.01
N VAL A 52 4.25 -5.59 -11.80
CA VAL A 52 4.86 -6.69 -11.05
C VAL A 52 3.82 -7.78 -10.73
N ARG A 53 4.17 -9.03 -11.04
CA ARG A 53 3.37 -10.20 -10.67
C ARG A 53 3.99 -10.90 -9.48
N LEU A 54 3.45 -10.64 -8.29
CA LEU A 54 3.98 -11.24 -7.07
C LEU A 54 3.67 -12.73 -6.97
N PRO A 55 4.58 -13.55 -6.41
CA PRO A 55 4.30 -14.95 -6.16
C PRO A 55 3.14 -15.11 -5.17
N ARG A 56 2.07 -15.81 -5.57
CA ARG A 56 0.95 -16.15 -4.66
C ARG A 56 1.34 -17.15 -3.56
N ASN A 57 2.32 -18.00 -3.84
CA ASN A 57 2.86 -18.90 -2.83
C ASN A 57 3.77 -18.11 -1.88
N TYR A 58 3.44 -18.11 -0.59
CA TYR A 58 4.16 -17.37 0.43
C TYR A 58 5.66 -17.72 0.52
N MET A 59 6.05 -18.99 0.34
CA MET A 59 7.47 -19.38 0.40
C MET A 59 8.26 -18.79 -0.78
N ARG A 60 7.65 -18.70 -1.96
CA ARG A 60 8.25 -18.02 -3.12
C ARG A 60 8.33 -16.51 -2.91
N PHE A 61 7.28 -15.90 -2.35
CA PHE A 61 7.30 -14.48 -1.99
C PHE A 61 8.43 -14.19 -0.99
N LYS A 62 8.59 -15.02 0.04
CA LYS A 62 9.67 -14.90 1.01
C LYS A 62 11.05 -14.93 0.34
N GLY A 63 11.29 -15.90 -0.55
CA GLY A 63 12.54 -15.98 -1.31
C GLY A 63 12.80 -14.74 -2.19
N LEU A 64 11.74 -14.18 -2.80
CA LEU A 64 11.80 -12.94 -3.57
C LEU A 64 12.25 -11.75 -2.71
N ILE A 65 11.66 -11.61 -1.53
CA ILE A 65 12.01 -10.53 -0.59
C ILE A 65 13.43 -10.72 -0.04
N GLU A 66 13.86 -11.95 0.27
CA GLU A 66 15.24 -12.24 0.66
C GLU A 66 16.24 -11.81 -0.42
N GLN A 67 15.95 -12.12 -1.69
CA GLN A 67 16.74 -11.67 -2.83
C GLN A 67 16.74 -10.15 -2.97
N LEU A 68 15.58 -9.50 -2.84
CA LEU A 68 15.45 -8.05 -2.88
C LEU A 68 16.33 -7.38 -1.81
N PHE A 69 16.32 -7.89 -0.59
CA PHE A 69 17.16 -7.39 0.50
C PHE A 69 18.66 -7.61 0.26
N LYS A 70 19.03 -8.65 -0.49
CA LYS A 70 20.43 -8.93 -0.82
C LYS A 70 20.94 -8.06 -1.97
N LEU A 71 20.12 -7.79 -2.97
CA LEU A 71 20.53 -7.18 -4.25
C LEU A 71 20.05 -5.74 -4.43
N GLY A 72 19.10 -5.27 -3.61
CA GLY A 72 18.47 -3.95 -3.74
C GLY A 72 17.42 -3.86 -4.85
N ARG A 73 17.28 -4.88 -5.70
CA ARG A 73 16.37 -4.89 -6.84
C ARG A 73 15.96 -6.30 -7.29
N VAL A 74 14.80 -6.37 -7.95
CA VAL A 74 14.26 -7.58 -8.59
C VAL A 74 13.58 -7.19 -9.92
N PRO A 75 13.86 -7.86 -11.05
CA PRO A 75 14.93 -8.84 -11.25
C PRO A 75 16.34 -8.21 -11.10
N PRO A 76 17.39 -9.04 -10.91
CA PRO A 76 18.78 -8.56 -10.82
C PRO A 76 19.24 -7.87 -12.10
N ASP A 77 18.85 -8.42 -13.24
CA ASP A 77 19.20 -7.95 -14.57
C ASP A 77 17.95 -7.49 -15.33
N GLY A 78 18.10 -6.49 -16.21
CA GLY A 78 16.99 -5.89 -16.97
C GLY A 78 16.35 -4.69 -16.27
N GLU A 79 15.05 -4.45 -16.50
CA GLU A 79 14.30 -3.39 -15.83
C GLU A 79 13.80 -3.87 -14.46
N PRO A 80 14.05 -3.15 -13.36
CA PRO A 80 13.60 -3.56 -12.04
C PRO A 80 12.07 -3.40 -11.89
N LEU A 81 11.42 -4.44 -11.39
CA LEU A 81 10.01 -4.44 -11.01
C LEU A 81 9.79 -4.15 -9.52
N ILE A 82 10.81 -4.40 -8.70
CA ILE A 82 10.81 -4.06 -7.29
C ILE A 82 12.18 -3.49 -6.95
N THR A 83 12.22 -2.34 -6.30
CA THR A 83 13.45 -1.72 -5.80
C THR A 83 13.39 -1.55 -4.28
N LEU A 84 14.55 -1.62 -3.64
CA LEU A 84 14.72 -1.42 -2.21
C LEU A 84 15.77 -0.35 -1.97
N ARG A 85 15.42 0.65 -1.17
CA ARG A 85 16.32 1.72 -0.73
C ARG A 85 16.19 1.95 0.77
N ASP A 86 17.23 2.53 1.38
CA ASP A 86 17.11 3.11 2.71
C ASP A 86 16.26 4.38 2.62
N GLY A 87 15.38 4.58 3.59
CA GLY A 87 14.46 5.72 3.61
C GLY A 87 13.39 5.60 4.70
N SER A 88 13.18 6.70 5.39
CA SER A 88 12.08 6.90 6.34
C SER A 88 10.75 7.15 5.63
N LEU A 89 9.64 7.02 6.36
CA LEU A 89 8.32 7.39 5.84
C LEU A 89 8.23 8.89 5.50
N ALA A 90 8.95 9.74 6.24
CA ALA A 90 9.00 11.18 5.98
C ALA A 90 9.71 11.49 4.65
N GLU A 91 10.83 10.83 4.37
CA GLU A 91 11.54 10.94 3.09
C GLU A 91 10.66 10.45 1.94
N LEU A 92 9.95 9.33 2.11
CA LEU A 92 8.99 8.85 1.11
C LEU A 92 7.86 9.86 0.86
N LYS A 93 7.27 10.45 1.91
CA LYS A 93 6.25 11.51 1.75
C LYS A 93 6.81 12.71 0.97
N ASN A 94 8.05 13.10 1.24
CA ASN A 94 8.71 14.21 0.54
C ASN A 94 9.06 13.91 -0.92
N GLU A 95 9.24 12.64 -1.27
CA GLU A 95 9.44 12.16 -2.64
C GLU A 95 8.12 12.18 -3.41
N VAL A 96 7.08 11.56 -2.85
CA VAL A 96 5.74 11.46 -3.47
C VAL A 96 5.04 12.82 -3.55
N LYS A 97 5.26 13.70 -2.57
CA LYS A 97 4.63 15.03 -2.44
C LYS A 97 3.11 15.00 -2.59
N PRO A 98 2.40 14.16 -1.80
CA PRO A 98 0.95 14.06 -1.91
C PRO A 98 0.28 15.38 -1.49
N ALA A 99 -0.83 15.70 -2.15
CA ALA A 99 -1.69 16.81 -1.75
C ALA A 99 -2.39 16.54 -0.40
N ILE A 100 -2.64 15.27 -0.08
CA ILE A 100 -3.15 14.82 1.21
C ILE A 100 -2.58 13.45 1.59
N THR A 101 -2.20 13.29 2.84
CA THR A 101 -1.75 12.02 3.45
C THR A 101 -2.74 11.56 4.49
N ILE A 102 -3.36 10.41 4.26
CA ILE A 102 -4.42 9.86 5.11
C ILE A 102 -3.92 8.59 5.80
N GLY A 103 -3.88 8.60 7.13
CA GLY A 103 -3.66 7.40 7.93
C GLY A 103 -4.95 6.63 8.19
N PHE A 104 -4.90 5.31 8.17
CA PHE A 104 -6.03 4.44 8.53
C PHE A 104 -5.75 3.72 9.85
N SER A 105 -6.50 4.05 10.90
CA SER A 105 -6.33 3.51 12.25
C SER A 105 -7.67 3.47 12.98
N THR A 106 -7.88 2.48 13.85
CA THR A 106 -9.08 2.41 14.71
C THR A 106 -9.16 3.56 15.71
N SER A 107 -8.02 4.20 16.02
CA SER A 107 -7.93 5.41 16.84
C SER A 107 -8.17 6.72 16.09
N GLY A 108 -8.37 6.66 14.77
CA GLY A 108 -8.69 7.82 13.93
C GLY A 108 -10.14 8.29 14.09
N GLU A 109 -10.46 9.43 13.47
CA GLU A 109 -11.84 9.95 13.43
C GLU A 109 -12.74 8.97 12.64
N PRO A 110 -13.88 8.52 13.19
CA PRO A 110 -14.80 7.63 12.48
C PRO A 110 -15.34 8.28 11.21
N LYS A 111 -15.09 7.68 10.04
CA LYS A 111 -15.55 8.21 8.76
C LYS A 111 -15.85 7.08 7.76
N PRO A 112 -17.03 7.09 7.10
CA PRO A 112 -17.33 6.11 6.05
C PRO A 112 -16.29 6.14 4.92
N LEU A 113 -15.87 4.96 4.48
CA LEU A 113 -14.78 4.82 3.49
C LEU A 113 -15.10 5.51 2.16
N ASP A 114 -16.36 5.46 1.71
CA ASP A 114 -16.81 6.12 0.48
C ASP A 114 -16.64 7.65 0.55
N VAL A 115 -16.88 8.25 1.71
CA VAL A 115 -16.65 9.68 1.95
C VAL A 115 -15.16 10.00 1.95
N VAL A 116 -14.34 9.18 2.64
CA VAL A 116 -12.87 9.35 2.64
C VAL A 116 -12.32 9.27 1.21
N VAL A 117 -12.74 8.28 0.44
CA VAL A 117 -12.25 8.08 -0.93
C VAL A 117 -12.73 9.18 -1.87
N SER A 118 -13.95 9.67 -1.72
CA SER A 118 -14.44 10.83 -2.49
C SER A 118 -13.52 12.04 -2.31
N GLU A 119 -13.01 12.28 -1.10
CA GLU A 119 -12.01 13.34 -0.85
C GLU A 119 -10.66 13.03 -1.51
N MET A 120 -10.21 11.76 -1.47
CA MET A 120 -8.95 11.33 -2.08
C MET A 120 -8.93 11.49 -3.60
N VAL A 121 -10.02 11.16 -4.31
CA VAL A 121 -10.06 11.21 -5.79
C VAL A 121 -10.20 12.63 -6.35
N ASN A 122 -10.43 13.62 -5.48
CA ASN A 122 -10.58 15.03 -5.86
C ASN A 122 -9.28 15.84 -5.80
N VAL A 123 -8.16 15.20 -5.49
CA VAL A 123 -6.82 15.81 -5.52
C VAL A 123 -5.93 15.11 -6.54
N GLU A 124 -4.84 15.76 -6.95
CA GLU A 124 -3.92 15.22 -7.95
C GLU A 124 -3.22 13.94 -7.46
N VAL A 125 -2.71 13.94 -6.23
CA VAL A 125 -2.07 12.78 -5.59
C VAL A 125 -2.52 12.68 -4.13
N ALA A 126 -3.16 11.57 -3.78
CA ALA A 126 -3.49 11.23 -2.40
C ALA A 126 -2.64 10.05 -1.93
N MET A 127 -2.05 10.15 -0.74
CA MET A 127 -1.29 9.06 -0.11
C MET A 127 -2.12 8.42 1.00
N ALA A 128 -2.44 7.14 0.84
CA ALA A 128 -3.07 6.34 1.89
C ALA A 128 -2.03 5.49 2.64
N VAL A 129 -2.03 5.59 3.97
CA VAL A 129 -1.09 4.86 4.83
C VAL A 129 -1.85 3.87 5.71
N VAL A 130 -1.56 2.58 5.52
CA VAL A 130 -2.18 1.46 6.23
C VAL A 130 -1.13 0.69 7.02
N GLY A 131 -1.42 0.34 8.28
CA GLY A 131 -0.48 -0.37 9.15
C GLY A 131 -0.18 -1.79 8.66
N GLY A 132 1.08 -2.08 8.33
CA GLY A 132 1.56 -3.39 7.87
C GLY A 132 2.09 -4.31 8.97
N PHE A 133 1.61 -4.15 10.21
CA PHE A 133 2.11 -4.87 11.39
C PHE A 133 0.96 -5.58 12.13
N PRO A 134 1.23 -6.71 12.83
CA PRO A 134 0.18 -7.54 13.44
C PRO A 134 -0.49 -6.92 14.67
N HIS A 135 0.22 -6.07 15.42
CA HIS A 135 -0.25 -5.51 16.70
C HIS A 135 0.33 -4.12 16.95
N GLY A 136 -0.37 -3.36 17.78
CA GLY A 136 0.00 -2.00 18.17
C GLY A 136 -0.54 -0.94 17.19
N ASP A 137 -0.14 0.30 17.41
CA ASP A 137 -0.54 1.45 16.60
C ASP A 137 0.65 2.01 15.82
N PHE A 138 0.41 3.00 14.96
CA PHE A 138 1.52 3.78 14.38
C PHE A 138 2.35 4.43 15.49
N GLU A 139 3.66 4.56 15.27
CA GLU A 139 4.50 5.37 16.15
C GLU A 139 4.08 6.85 16.01
N GLU A 140 4.17 7.63 17.11
CA GLU A 140 3.75 9.04 17.10
C GLU A 140 4.42 9.86 15.99
N GLU A 141 5.70 9.59 15.72
CA GLU A 141 6.46 10.24 14.65
C GLU A 141 5.83 10.03 13.28
N ASN A 142 5.35 8.81 12.98
CA ASN A 142 4.67 8.50 11.73
C ASN A 142 3.27 9.13 11.68
N MET A 143 2.54 9.15 12.81
CA MET A 143 1.22 9.78 12.87
C MET A 143 1.28 11.28 12.57
N ARG A 144 2.36 11.96 12.96
CA ARG A 144 2.58 13.39 12.65
C ARG A 144 2.77 13.67 11.16
N LEU A 145 3.01 12.64 10.34
CA LEU A 145 3.11 12.78 8.89
C LEU A 145 1.74 12.75 8.21
N PHE A 146 0.68 12.35 8.91
CA PHE A 146 -0.67 12.29 8.35
C PHE A 146 -1.32 13.67 8.48
N ASP A 147 -1.94 14.13 7.41
CA ASP A 147 -2.75 15.35 7.45
C ASP A 147 -4.07 15.06 8.19
N VAL A 148 -4.60 13.85 8.02
CA VAL A 148 -5.77 13.32 8.74
C VAL A 148 -5.61 11.81 9.01
N CYS A 149 -6.28 11.32 10.05
CA CYS A 149 -6.31 9.89 10.39
C CYS A 149 -7.76 9.45 10.60
N TYR A 150 -8.21 8.44 9.84
CA TYR A 150 -9.59 7.97 9.86
C TYR A 150 -9.72 6.51 10.33
N SER A 151 -10.81 6.26 11.05
CA SER A 151 -11.31 4.92 11.36
C SER A 151 -12.48 4.60 10.44
N ILE A 152 -12.35 3.56 9.62
CA ILE A 152 -13.37 3.19 8.62
C ILE A 152 -14.29 2.06 9.07
N ASP A 153 -14.06 1.53 10.27
CA ASP A 153 -14.82 0.43 10.86
C ASP A 153 -14.70 0.53 12.39
N PRO A 154 -15.78 0.26 13.17
CA PRO A 154 -15.68 0.22 14.63
C PRO A 154 -14.78 -0.91 15.15
N GLU A 155 -14.53 -1.95 14.34
CA GLU A 155 -13.67 -3.06 14.68
C GLU A 155 -12.31 -2.98 13.98
N SER A 156 -11.30 -3.64 14.58
CA SER A 156 -9.99 -3.77 13.94
C SER A 156 -10.08 -4.73 12.75
N LEU A 157 -9.81 -4.21 11.56
CA LEU A 157 -9.76 -5.00 10.33
C LEU A 157 -8.33 -5.44 10.01
N ASN A 158 -8.21 -6.60 9.36
CA ASN A 158 -6.92 -7.03 8.81
C ASN A 158 -6.43 -6.03 7.74
N THR A 159 -5.12 -5.77 7.69
CA THR A 159 -4.50 -4.83 6.73
C THR A 159 -4.94 -5.08 5.29
N TRP A 160 -4.96 -6.33 4.84
CA TRP A 160 -5.34 -6.66 3.46
C TRP A 160 -6.83 -6.42 3.17
N VAL A 161 -7.69 -6.45 4.19
CA VAL A 161 -9.12 -6.08 4.05
C VAL A 161 -9.25 -4.57 3.87
N VAL A 162 -8.52 -3.77 4.66
CA VAL A 162 -8.49 -2.31 4.51
C VAL A 162 -7.99 -1.94 3.11
N VAL A 163 -6.88 -2.54 2.66
CA VAL A 163 -6.32 -2.30 1.33
C VAL A 163 -7.29 -2.70 0.22
N ALA A 164 -7.89 -3.90 0.28
CA ALA A 164 -8.84 -4.35 -0.74
C ALA A 164 -10.06 -3.44 -0.85
N ARG A 165 -10.62 -3.01 0.30
CA ARG A 165 -11.76 -2.09 0.33
C ARG A 165 -11.40 -0.71 -0.20
N LEU A 166 -10.25 -0.17 0.19
CA LEU A 166 -9.78 1.13 -0.24
C LEU A 166 -9.60 1.16 -1.77
N VAL A 167 -8.88 0.19 -2.33
CA VAL A 167 -8.65 0.11 -3.78
C VAL A 167 -9.97 -0.03 -4.53
N TYR A 168 -10.85 -0.93 -4.11
CA TYR A 168 -12.15 -1.12 -4.76
C TYR A 168 -13.03 0.14 -4.70
N GLU A 169 -13.03 0.86 -3.57
CA GLU A 169 -13.82 2.08 -3.43
C GLU A 169 -13.26 3.22 -4.31
N VAL A 170 -11.93 3.30 -4.50
CA VAL A 170 -11.29 4.20 -5.47
C VAL A 170 -11.71 3.85 -6.89
N GLU A 171 -11.67 2.56 -7.26
CA GLU A 171 -12.11 2.09 -8.58
C GLU A 171 -13.57 2.48 -8.86
N LYS A 172 -14.44 2.37 -7.85
CA LYS A 172 -15.85 2.74 -7.95
C LYS A 172 -16.02 4.25 -8.17
N ASN A 173 -15.30 5.07 -7.41
CA ASN A 173 -15.35 6.53 -7.52
C ASN A 173 -14.81 7.03 -8.88
N LEU A 174 -13.80 6.35 -9.44
CA LEU A 174 -13.27 6.66 -10.76
C LEU A 174 -14.10 6.06 -11.92
N ASP A 175 -15.19 5.35 -11.60
CA ASP A 175 -16.02 4.59 -12.55
C ASP A 175 -15.20 3.64 -13.45
N LEU A 176 -14.14 3.07 -12.88
CA LEU A 176 -13.09 2.44 -13.67
C LEU A 176 -13.57 1.16 -14.36
N HIS A 177 -14.41 0.37 -13.67
CA HIS A 177 -14.96 -0.85 -14.23
C HIS A 177 -15.77 -0.60 -15.51
N ARG A 178 -16.65 0.41 -15.50
CA ARG A 178 -17.45 0.79 -16.67
C ARG A 178 -16.57 1.24 -17.82
N LYS A 179 -15.65 2.18 -17.56
CA LYS A 179 -14.71 2.71 -18.56
C LYS A 179 -13.90 1.60 -19.23
N ARG A 180 -13.46 0.59 -18.48
CA ARG A 180 -12.68 -0.53 -19.02
C ARG A 180 -13.50 -1.43 -19.95
N LEU A 181 -14.75 -1.73 -19.58
CA LEU A 181 -15.64 -2.53 -20.43
C LEU A 181 -16.00 -1.78 -21.72
N GLU A 182 -16.31 -0.49 -21.64
CA GLU A 182 -16.62 0.35 -22.81
C GLU A 182 -15.45 0.40 -23.82
N ARG A 183 -14.21 0.49 -23.33
CA ARG A 183 -12.99 0.42 -24.17
C ARG A 183 -12.82 -0.95 -24.83
N ALA A 184 -13.14 -2.03 -24.11
CA ALA A 184 -13.05 -3.39 -24.66
C ALA A 184 -14.09 -3.64 -25.76
N GLU A 185 -15.27 -3.02 -25.66
CA GLU A 185 -16.31 -3.06 -26.69
C GLU A 185 -15.99 -2.17 -27.90
N ASN A 186 -15.19 -1.11 -27.73
CA ASN A 186 -14.81 -0.15 -28.77
C ASN A 186 -13.28 0.05 -28.88
N PRO A 187 -12.50 -0.95 -29.31
CA PRO A 187 -11.03 -0.91 -29.29
C PRO A 187 -10.38 0.08 -30.28
N THR A 188 -11.16 0.79 -31.10
CA THR A 188 -10.70 1.66 -32.21
C THR A 188 -10.91 3.17 -31.96
N ARG A 189 -11.13 3.60 -30.72
CA ARG A 189 -11.15 5.02 -30.33
C ARG A 189 -10.05 5.37 -29.35
#